data_AF-A0A382H0I0-F1
#
_entry.id   AF-A0A382H0I0-F1
#
_cell.length_a   1.000
_cell.length_b   1.000
_cell.length_c   1.000
_cell.angle_alpha   90.00
_cell.angle_beta   90.00
_cell.angle_gamma   90.00
#
_symmetry.space_group_name_H-M   'P 1'
#
loop_
_entity.id
_entity.type
_entity.pdbx_description
1 polymer ?
#
loop_
_entity_poly.entity_id
_entity_poly.type
_entity_poly.pdbx_seq_one_letter_code
_entity_poly.pdbx_strand_id
1 'polypeptide(L)'
;MNWLNDQQGYFKYKWSLYSAGHANLDLSKPCAKEDMVRHRDRKNTLLLGDSGGFQIAKGRWEGNWKDPNDRATSKKRRQVLQWLEGTSDYAMTLDIPTWIIHDKTAGEKTGIHTYEDAVNTTQYNNEYFIKNRTGETKFLNVLQGSNHQEADQWYELMKKYCDP
;
A
#
# COMPACT_ATOMS: atom_id res chain seq x y z
N MET A 1 -1.71 5.76 23.13
CA MET A 1 -0.39 5.34 23.65
C MET A 1 0.62 5.54 22.53
N ASN A 2 1.73 6.23 22.78
CA ASN A 2 2.78 6.48 21.78
C ASN A 2 4.03 5.69 22.15
N TRP A 3 4.23 4.51 21.54
CA TRP A 3 5.37 3.64 21.82
C TRP A 3 6.62 3.99 20.99
N LEU A 4 6.48 4.86 20.00
CA LEU A 4 7.58 5.37 19.17
C LEU A 4 8.29 6.57 19.84
N ASN A 5 7.71 7.14 20.90
CA ASN A 5 8.35 8.18 21.70
C ASN A 5 9.17 7.53 22.83
N ASP A 6 10.48 7.55 22.68
CA ASP A 6 11.42 6.94 23.63
C ASP A 6 11.57 7.73 24.95
N GLN A 7 11.09 8.98 25.02
CA GLN A 7 11.13 9.82 26.21
C GLN A 7 9.86 9.66 27.07
N GLN A 8 8.69 9.63 26.42
CA GLN A 8 7.38 9.71 27.09
C GLN A 8 6.57 8.40 27.04
N GLY A 9 6.99 7.42 26.25
CA GLY A 9 6.28 6.15 26.11
C GLY A 9 6.40 5.27 27.36
N TYR A 10 5.25 4.83 27.90
CA TYR A 10 5.18 3.81 28.97
C TYR A 10 5.73 2.45 28.51
N PHE A 11 5.47 2.10 27.25
CA PHE A 11 6.08 0.97 26.54
C PHE A 11 6.80 1.53 25.32
N LYS A 12 8.07 1.17 25.15
CA LYS A 12 8.92 1.72 24.09
C LYS A 12 9.24 0.63 23.09
N TYR A 13 8.92 0.87 21.83
CA TYR A 13 9.25 -0.05 20.76
C TYR A 13 9.51 0.74 19.49
N LYS A 14 10.71 0.56 18.91
CA LYS A 14 11.22 1.43 17.85
C LYS A 14 10.80 1.02 16.44
N TRP A 15 10.08 -0.09 16.29
CA TRP A 15 9.63 -0.60 15.00
C TRP A 15 8.10 -0.62 14.96
N SER A 16 7.49 -0.15 13.88
CA SER A 16 6.04 -0.20 13.74
C SER A 16 5.64 -0.54 12.32
N LEU A 17 4.50 -1.21 12.16
CA LEU A 17 3.80 -1.35 10.90
C LEU A 17 2.53 -0.50 10.95
N TYR A 18 2.25 0.26 9.89
CA TYR A 18 1.05 1.08 9.81
C TYR A 18 0.50 1.14 8.38
N SER A 19 -0.82 1.13 8.24
CA SER A 19 -1.48 0.90 6.94
C SER A 19 -2.20 2.13 6.44
N ALA A 20 -1.89 2.52 5.20
CA ALA A 20 -2.61 3.53 4.43
C ALA A 20 -4.10 3.18 4.29
N GLY A 21 -4.46 1.90 4.37
CA GLY A 21 -5.84 1.40 4.30
C GLY A 21 -6.77 1.96 5.39
N HIS A 22 -6.21 2.43 6.51
CA HIS A 22 -6.97 3.02 7.62
C HIS A 22 -6.52 4.45 7.96
N ALA A 23 -5.61 5.01 7.17
CA ALA A 23 -5.04 6.33 7.39
C ALA A 23 -5.86 7.42 6.69
N ASN A 24 -5.72 8.64 7.20
CA ASN A 24 -6.06 9.85 6.50
C ASN A 24 -4.95 10.15 5.47
N LEU A 25 -5.19 9.78 4.22
CA LEU A 25 -4.20 9.97 3.15
C LEU A 25 -3.92 11.44 2.79
N ASP A 26 -4.66 12.40 3.36
CA ASP A 26 -4.40 13.83 3.20
C ASP A 26 -3.40 14.30 4.27
N LEU A 27 -2.12 14.38 3.88
CA LEU A 27 -1.05 14.85 4.76
C LEU A 27 -1.13 16.34 5.08
N SER A 28 -1.90 17.14 4.32
CA SER A 28 -2.08 18.57 4.61
C SER A 28 -2.98 18.84 5.82
N LYS A 29 -3.74 17.83 6.25
CA LYS A 29 -4.67 17.94 7.38
C LYS A 29 -4.04 17.42 8.66
N PRO A 30 -4.15 18.17 9.78
CA PRO A 30 -3.82 17.64 11.10
C PRO A 30 -4.58 16.35 11.39
N CYS A 31 -3.90 15.35 11.94
CA CYS A 31 -4.50 14.07 12.29
C CYS A 31 -3.93 13.58 13.63
N ALA A 32 -4.56 13.96 14.75
CA ALA A 32 -4.10 13.59 16.08
C ALA A 32 -3.97 12.07 16.29
N LYS A 33 -4.79 11.27 15.60
CA LYS A 33 -4.73 9.80 15.64
C LYS A 33 -3.47 9.22 14.98
N GLU A 34 -2.86 9.96 14.06
CA GLU A 34 -1.66 9.57 13.32
C GLU A 34 -0.42 10.37 13.71
N ASP A 35 -0.52 11.24 14.71
CA ASP A 35 0.58 12.09 15.14
C ASP A 35 1.84 11.27 15.48
N MET A 36 1.62 10.12 16.13
CA MET A 36 2.65 9.14 16.45
C MET A 36 3.44 8.64 15.23
N VAL A 37 2.84 8.55 14.05
CA VAL A 37 3.54 8.07 12.84
C VAL A 37 4.03 9.21 11.96
N ARG A 38 3.29 10.33 11.90
CA ARG A 38 3.63 11.52 11.10
C ARG A 38 4.77 12.34 11.68
N HIS A 39 4.83 12.46 13.01
CA HIS A 39 5.81 13.28 13.73
C HIS A 39 6.73 12.46 14.64
N ARG A 40 7.01 11.20 14.27
CA ARG A 40 7.95 10.35 15.01
C ARG A 40 9.39 10.80 14.83
N ASP A 41 10.26 10.37 15.74
CA ASP A 41 11.70 10.45 15.56
C ASP A 41 12.18 9.41 14.52
N ARG A 42 12.23 9.82 13.25
CA ARG A 42 12.69 8.97 12.14
C ARG A 42 14.15 8.50 12.27
N LYS A 43 14.98 9.18 13.07
CA LYS A 43 16.38 8.78 13.26
C LYS A 43 16.50 7.56 14.16
N ASN A 44 15.61 7.45 15.16
CA ASN A 44 15.67 6.40 16.17
C ASN A 44 14.56 5.35 16.04
N THR A 45 13.63 5.52 15.08
CA THR A 45 12.52 4.59 14.84
C THR A 45 12.41 4.20 13.37
N LEU A 46 11.78 3.06 13.12
CA LEU A 46 11.50 2.54 11.79
C LEU A 46 10.00 2.29 11.64
N LEU A 47 9.43 2.81 10.55
CA LEU A 47 8.05 2.56 10.14
C LEU A 47 8.02 1.79 8.82
N LEU A 48 7.37 0.62 8.85
CA LEU A 48 6.97 -0.13 7.67
C LEU A 48 5.53 0.24 7.28
N GLY A 49 5.37 0.86 6.12
CA GLY A 49 4.08 1.21 5.55
C GLY A 49 3.43 0.04 4.81
N ASP A 50 2.17 -0.25 5.14
CA ASP A 50 1.29 -1.07 4.31
C ASP A 50 0.49 -0.15 3.37
N SER A 51 0.47 -0.46 2.07
CA SER A 51 -0.19 0.32 1.03
C SER A 51 -1.71 0.31 1.13
N GLY A 52 -2.29 -0.67 1.84
CA GLY A 52 -3.73 -0.79 2.01
C GLY A 52 -4.45 -1.43 0.82
N GLY A 53 -3.74 -2.17 -0.05
CA GLY A 53 -4.34 -2.95 -1.15
C GLY A 53 -5.51 -3.85 -0.72
N PHE A 54 -5.49 -4.31 0.54
CA PHE A 54 -6.58 -5.03 1.19
C PHE A 54 -7.93 -4.28 1.21
N GLN A 55 -7.94 -2.96 1.20
CA GLN A 55 -9.20 -2.17 1.11
C GLN A 55 -9.79 -2.20 -0.30
N ILE A 56 -8.96 -2.35 -1.33
CA ILE A 56 -9.41 -2.59 -2.72
C ILE A 56 -10.04 -3.99 -2.77
N ALA A 57 -9.33 -5.01 -2.27
CA ALA A 57 -9.82 -6.38 -2.26
C ALA A 57 -11.14 -6.58 -1.50
N LYS A 58 -11.43 -5.76 -0.48
CA LYS A 58 -12.72 -5.74 0.24
C LYS A 58 -13.80 -4.85 -0.41
N GLY A 59 -13.54 -4.28 -1.59
CA GLY A 59 -14.45 -3.35 -2.27
C GLY A 59 -14.74 -2.07 -1.49
N ARG A 60 -13.86 -1.64 -0.58
CA ARG A 60 -14.04 -0.39 0.21
C ARG A 60 -13.49 0.83 -0.51
N TRP A 61 -12.45 0.64 -1.32
CA TRP A 61 -11.98 1.65 -2.26
C TRP A 61 -12.54 1.33 -3.65
N GLU A 62 -13.76 1.81 -3.89
CA GLU A 62 -14.49 1.60 -5.14
C GLU A 62 -13.88 2.39 -6.31
N GLY A 63 -14.19 1.97 -7.53
CA GLY A 63 -13.73 2.58 -8.78
C GLY A 63 -13.14 1.53 -9.74
N ASN A 64 -12.98 1.85 -11.02
CA ASN A 64 -12.41 0.90 -11.96
C ASN A 64 -10.88 0.90 -11.84
N TRP A 65 -10.34 -0.02 -11.05
CA TRP A 65 -8.89 -0.07 -10.76
C TRP A 65 -8.05 -0.52 -11.96
N LYS A 66 -8.67 -1.15 -12.95
CA LYS A 66 -8.04 -1.57 -14.21
C LYS A 66 -7.91 -0.45 -15.22
N ASP A 67 -8.77 0.56 -15.13
CA ASP A 67 -8.75 1.69 -16.05
C ASP A 67 -7.73 2.74 -15.55
N PRO A 68 -6.63 2.97 -16.29
CA PRO A 68 -5.64 3.99 -15.92
C PRO A 68 -6.21 5.42 -16.00
N ASN A 69 -7.35 5.62 -16.65
CA ASN A 69 -8.01 6.92 -16.77
C ASN A 69 -9.08 7.16 -15.70
N ASP A 70 -9.40 6.17 -14.87
CA ASP A 70 -10.34 6.36 -13.76
C ASP A 70 -9.75 7.37 -12.76
N ARG A 71 -10.42 8.51 -12.64
CA ARG A 71 -9.93 9.64 -11.83
C ARG A 71 -9.94 9.32 -10.34
N ALA A 72 -10.88 8.51 -9.87
CA ALA A 72 -11.01 8.18 -8.45
C ALA A 72 -9.88 7.24 -8.02
N THR A 73 -9.63 6.18 -8.79
CA THR A 73 -8.54 5.22 -8.50
C THR A 73 -7.17 5.87 -8.69
N SER A 74 -7.00 6.71 -9.73
CA SER A 74 -5.77 7.48 -9.94
C SER A 74 -5.46 8.46 -8.79
N LYS A 75 -6.48 9.19 -8.31
CA LYS A 75 -6.35 10.05 -7.13
C LYS A 75 -5.97 9.24 -5.90
N LYS A 76 -6.62 8.10 -5.67
CA LYS A 76 -6.36 7.23 -4.52
C LYS A 76 -4.93 6.69 -4.55
N ARG A 77 -4.48 6.16 -5.69
CA ARG A 77 -3.11 5.66 -5.91
C ARG A 77 -2.05 6.71 -5.60
N ARG A 78 -2.24 7.93 -6.10
CA ARG A 78 -1.36 9.07 -5.79
C ARG A 78 -1.32 9.38 -4.28
N GLN A 79 -2.49 9.41 -3.65
CA GLN A 79 -2.60 9.67 -2.21
C GLN A 79 -1.93 8.59 -1.37
N VAL A 80 -2.03 7.32 -1.76
CA VAL A 80 -1.32 6.21 -1.10
C VAL A 80 0.18 6.40 -1.23
N LEU A 81 0.70 6.65 -2.44
CA LEU A 81 2.14 6.88 -2.64
C LEU A 81 2.65 8.06 -1.80
N GLN A 82 1.97 9.20 -1.85
CA GLN A 82 2.33 10.39 -1.08
C GLN A 82 2.31 10.12 0.43
N TRP A 83 1.33 9.36 0.91
CA TRP A 83 1.25 9.01 2.32
C TRP A 83 2.37 8.05 2.73
N LEU A 84 2.68 7.04 1.91
CA LEU A 84 3.78 6.11 2.18
C LEU A 84 5.12 6.86 2.23
N GLU A 85 5.42 7.71 1.25
CA GLU A 85 6.66 8.50 1.25
C GLU A 85 6.73 9.52 2.38
N GLY A 86 5.61 10.19 2.67
CA GLY A 86 5.54 11.19 3.73
C GLY A 86 5.63 10.61 5.14
N THR A 87 5.39 9.30 5.31
CA THR A 87 5.35 8.68 6.65
C THR A 87 6.32 7.54 6.85
N SER A 88 6.68 6.75 5.85
CA SER A 88 7.36 5.46 6.07
C SER A 88 8.86 5.52 5.77
N ASP A 89 9.62 4.56 6.29
CA ASP A 89 11.03 4.34 5.91
C ASP A 89 11.12 3.21 4.88
N TYR A 90 10.34 2.16 5.10
CA TYR A 90 10.06 1.08 4.15
C TYR A 90 8.56 1.02 3.89
N ALA A 91 8.14 0.61 2.70
CA ALA A 91 6.73 0.41 2.40
C ALA A 91 6.50 -0.76 1.45
N MET A 92 5.40 -1.48 1.62
CA MET A 92 4.93 -2.42 0.61
C MET A 92 4.31 -1.67 -0.57
N THR A 93 4.43 -2.20 -1.78
CA THR A 93 3.76 -1.65 -2.97
C THR A 93 2.24 -1.79 -2.87
N LEU A 94 1.50 -1.08 -3.72
CA LEU A 94 0.05 -1.20 -3.82
C LEU A 94 -0.34 -2.40 -4.69
N ASP A 95 -0.35 -3.58 -4.10
CA ASP A 95 -0.75 -4.82 -4.74
C ASP A 95 -2.25 -5.08 -4.60
N ILE A 96 -2.77 -5.94 -5.49
CA ILE A 96 -4.15 -6.43 -5.44
C ILE A 96 -4.11 -7.89 -4.96
N PRO A 97 -4.57 -8.17 -3.72
CA PRO A 97 -4.66 -9.53 -3.23
C PRO A 97 -5.50 -10.42 -4.16
N THR A 98 -4.94 -11.57 -4.56
CA THR A 98 -5.51 -12.42 -5.62
C THR A 98 -6.85 -13.04 -5.24
N TRP A 99 -7.12 -13.21 -3.95
CA TRP A 99 -8.38 -13.77 -3.46
C TRP A 99 -9.62 -12.90 -3.76
N ILE A 100 -9.45 -11.64 -4.19
CA ILE A 100 -10.56 -10.77 -4.61
C ILE A 100 -11.47 -11.44 -5.65
N ILE A 101 -10.93 -12.33 -6.50
CA ILE A 101 -11.67 -13.03 -7.55
C ILE A 101 -12.78 -13.93 -7.01
N HIS A 102 -12.74 -14.27 -5.72
CA HIS A 102 -13.76 -15.06 -5.05
C HIS A 102 -14.89 -14.21 -4.46
N ASP A 103 -14.70 -12.89 -4.35
CA ASP A 103 -15.69 -11.94 -3.86
C ASP A 103 -16.31 -11.16 -5.03
N LYS A 104 -17.47 -11.63 -5.51
CA LYS A 104 -18.20 -11.00 -6.63
C LYS A 104 -18.57 -9.55 -6.34
N THR A 105 -18.96 -9.25 -5.10
CA THR A 105 -19.36 -7.89 -4.71
C THR A 105 -18.18 -6.94 -4.70
N ALA A 106 -17.01 -7.37 -4.21
CA ALA A 106 -15.79 -6.58 -4.31
C ALA A 106 -15.35 -6.41 -5.77
N GLY A 107 -15.46 -7.47 -6.58
CA GLY A 107 -15.13 -7.41 -8.00
C GLY A 107 -15.99 -6.40 -8.77
N GLU A 108 -17.30 -6.38 -8.55
CA GLU A 108 -18.22 -5.38 -9.13
C GLU A 108 -17.85 -3.94 -8.74
N LYS A 109 -17.45 -3.72 -7.49
CA LYS A 109 -17.09 -2.40 -6.97
C LYS A 109 -15.74 -1.87 -7.46
N THR A 110 -14.84 -2.77 -7.86
CA THR A 110 -13.44 -2.43 -8.18
C THR A 110 -13.05 -2.68 -9.64
N GLY A 111 -13.89 -3.40 -10.39
CA GLY A 111 -13.60 -3.87 -11.73
C GLY A 111 -12.65 -5.06 -11.81
N ILE A 112 -12.23 -5.65 -10.69
CA ILE A 112 -11.30 -6.78 -10.65
C ILE A 112 -12.07 -8.09 -10.55
N HIS A 113 -12.05 -8.90 -11.61
CA HIS A 113 -12.84 -10.13 -11.69
C HIS A 113 -11.99 -11.40 -11.86
N THR A 114 -10.74 -11.25 -12.33
CA THR A 114 -9.86 -12.38 -12.64
C THR A 114 -8.49 -12.24 -11.97
N TYR A 115 -7.73 -13.33 -11.94
CA TYR A 115 -6.34 -13.30 -11.47
C TYR A 115 -5.50 -12.34 -12.33
N GLU A 116 -5.71 -12.37 -13.64
CA GLU A 116 -5.04 -11.47 -14.59
C GLU A 116 -5.38 -9.99 -14.33
N ASP A 117 -6.64 -9.68 -13.96
CA ASP A 117 -7.02 -8.33 -13.54
C ASP A 117 -6.20 -7.86 -12.33
N ALA A 118 -6.01 -8.73 -11.32
CA ALA A 118 -5.23 -8.43 -10.12
C ALA A 118 -3.73 -8.24 -10.43
N VAL A 119 -3.17 -9.10 -11.28
CA VAL A 119 -1.79 -9.00 -11.77
C VAL A 119 -1.58 -7.69 -12.54
N ASN A 120 -2.38 -7.43 -13.57
CA ASN A 120 -2.24 -6.27 -14.44
C ASN A 120 -2.40 -4.96 -13.65
N THR A 121 -3.36 -4.93 -12.72
CA THR A 121 -3.56 -3.77 -11.84
C THR A 121 -2.38 -3.56 -10.90
N THR A 122 -1.81 -4.63 -10.34
CA THR A 122 -0.61 -4.55 -9.49
C THR A 122 0.59 -4.06 -10.28
N GLN A 123 0.82 -4.57 -11.49
CA GLN A 123 1.88 -4.09 -12.37
C GLN A 123 1.71 -2.59 -12.67
N TYR A 124 0.50 -2.16 -13.04
CA TYR A 124 0.21 -0.75 -13.26
C TYR A 124 0.50 0.12 -12.03
N ASN A 125 0.12 -0.35 -10.84
CA ASN A 125 0.42 0.35 -9.59
C ASN A 125 1.94 0.47 -9.34
N ASN A 126 2.70 -0.60 -9.60
CA ASN A 126 4.15 -0.61 -9.47
C ASN A 126 4.81 0.37 -10.46
N GLU A 127 4.42 0.33 -11.74
CA GLU A 127 4.91 1.29 -12.75
C GLU A 127 4.61 2.74 -12.35
N TYR A 128 3.41 2.99 -11.83
CA TYR A 128 3.05 4.31 -11.32
C TYR A 128 3.93 4.72 -10.13
N PHE A 129 4.19 3.83 -9.17
CA PHE A 129 5.04 4.11 -8.02
C PHE A 129 6.47 4.43 -8.47
N ILE A 130 7.05 3.62 -9.36
CA ILE A 130 8.40 3.84 -9.90
C ILE A 130 8.50 5.20 -10.58
N LYS A 131 7.49 5.56 -11.39
CA LYS A 131 7.48 6.82 -12.13
C LYS A 131 7.30 8.07 -11.26
N ASN A 132 6.59 7.97 -10.12
CA ASN A 132 6.14 9.14 -9.36
C ASN A 132 6.73 9.25 -7.95
N ARG A 133 7.50 8.26 -7.50
CA ARG A 133 8.15 8.29 -6.18
C ARG A 133 9.21 9.39 -6.10
N THR A 134 9.38 9.96 -4.92
CA THR A 134 10.43 10.94 -4.61
C THR A 134 11.73 10.28 -4.18
N GLY A 135 11.67 9.05 -3.66
CA GLY A 135 12.84 8.30 -3.18
C GLY A 135 13.02 8.32 -1.65
N GLU A 136 12.11 8.98 -0.92
CA GLU A 136 12.13 9.08 0.56
C GLU A 136 11.83 7.75 1.25
N THR A 137 11.21 6.80 0.54
CA THR A 137 10.86 5.47 1.07
C THR A 137 11.42 4.36 0.18
N LYS A 138 11.88 3.29 0.81
CA LYS A 138 12.29 2.06 0.14
C LYS A 138 11.09 1.13 0.00
N PHE A 139 10.78 0.72 -1.23
CA PHE A 139 9.64 -0.15 -1.50
C PHE A 139 10.02 -1.63 -1.49
N LEU A 140 9.19 -2.42 -0.81
CA LEU A 140 9.22 -3.87 -0.79
C LEU A 140 8.12 -4.37 -1.71
N ASN A 141 8.49 -5.26 -2.63
CA ASN A 141 7.50 -5.92 -3.47
C ASN A 141 6.75 -7.00 -2.67
N VAL A 142 5.51 -7.28 -3.05
CA VAL A 142 4.65 -8.25 -2.36
C VAL A 142 4.49 -9.49 -3.23
N LEU A 143 4.54 -10.66 -2.61
CA LEU A 143 4.20 -11.93 -3.26
C LEU A 143 2.74 -12.28 -2.96
N GLN A 144 1.99 -12.57 -4.01
CA GLN A 144 0.60 -13.05 -3.92
C GLN A 144 0.48 -14.40 -4.62
N GLY A 145 -0.64 -15.08 -4.39
CA GLY A 145 -0.96 -16.38 -4.96
C GLY A 145 -1.72 -17.24 -3.96
N SER A 146 -2.78 -17.91 -4.43
CA SER A 146 -3.63 -18.76 -3.58
C SER A 146 -3.12 -20.20 -3.50
N ASN A 147 -2.13 -20.54 -4.33
CA ASN A 147 -1.44 -21.83 -4.39
C ASN A 147 0.00 -21.62 -4.89
N HIS A 148 0.81 -22.69 -4.85
CA HIS A 148 2.22 -22.62 -5.25
C HIS A 148 2.42 -22.18 -6.70
N GLN A 149 1.60 -22.67 -7.64
CA GLN A 149 1.72 -22.32 -9.06
C GLN A 149 1.46 -20.83 -9.29
N GLU A 150 0.41 -20.28 -8.68
CA GLU A 150 0.12 -18.84 -8.74
C GLU A 150 1.23 -18.01 -8.10
N ALA A 151 1.76 -18.45 -6.96
CA ALA A 151 2.85 -17.75 -6.27
C ALA A 151 4.14 -17.70 -7.10
N ASP A 152 4.51 -18.81 -7.75
CA ASP A 152 5.67 -18.87 -8.65
C ASP A 152 5.46 -17.97 -9.86
N GLN A 153 4.27 -18.00 -10.48
CA GLN A 153 3.93 -17.11 -11.59
C GLN A 153 3.98 -15.64 -11.18
N TRP A 154 3.41 -15.30 -10.02
CA TRP A 154 3.44 -13.94 -9.49
C TRP A 154 4.88 -13.46 -9.26
N TYR A 155 5.72 -14.29 -8.65
CA TYR A 155 7.13 -14.00 -8.47
C TYR A 155 7.83 -13.69 -9.80
N GLU A 156 7.67 -14.55 -10.80
CA GLU A 156 8.28 -14.37 -12.12
C GLU A 156 7.85 -13.06 -12.80
N LEU A 157 6.58 -12.68 -12.64
CA LEU A 157 6.02 -11.46 -13.21
C LEU A 157 6.44 -10.19 -12.46
N MET A 158 6.60 -10.27 -11.14
CA MET A 158 6.81 -9.10 -10.29
C MET A 158 8.28 -8.87 -9.93
N LYS A 159 9.16 -9.87 -10.01
CA LYS A 159 10.58 -9.74 -9.63
C LYS A 159 11.33 -8.64 -10.38
N LYS A 160 10.87 -8.26 -11.58
CA LYS A 160 11.41 -7.12 -12.35
C LYS A 160 11.23 -5.76 -11.65
N TYR A 161 10.38 -5.69 -10.62
CA TYR A 161 10.17 -4.51 -9.77
C TYR A 161 11.02 -4.52 -8.50
N CYS A 162 11.86 -5.54 -8.30
CA CYS A 162 12.83 -5.58 -7.22
C CYS A 162 14.14 -4.96 -7.74
N ASP A 163 14.55 -3.83 -7.15
CA ASP A 163 15.68 -3.00 -7.61
C ASP A 163 15.49 -2.42 -9.04
N PRO A 164 14.38 -1.69 -9.31
CA PRO A 164 14.05 -1.14 -10.63
C PRO A 164 14.80 0.16 -10.97
#